data_AF-K2NVG2-F1
#
_entry.id   AF-K2NVG2-F1
#
_cell.length_a   1.000
_cell.length_b   1.000
_cell.length_c   1.000
_cell.angle_alpha   90.00
_cell.angle_beta   90.00
_cell.angle_gamma   90.00
#
_symmetry.space_group_name_H-M   'P 1'
#
loop_
_entity.id
_entity.type
_entity.pdbx_description
1 polymer ?
#
loop_
_entity_poly.entity_id
_entity_poly.type
_entity_poly.pdbx_seq_one_letter_code
_entity_poly.pdbx_strand_id
1 'polypeptide(L)'
;MYNAAENIEAYIAQAPDSQLLRQVLCMVQNVYPKEKFRYFDNGKTFASISLGKNFFPSPGYEEAGAINITSQKNYVAIYFYSDNPIWQKRLPKSAVGKGCLRIKNQIFLEKYEKEVLEILKNIKLDKPHDKGC
;
A
#
# COMPACT_ATOMS: atom_id res chain seq x y z
N MET A 1 -15.12 -6.22 11.53
CA MET A 1 -14.33 -7.17 12.34
C MET A 1 -13.00 -6.46 12.60
N TYR A 2 -12.68 -6.17 13.86
CA TYR A 2 -11.42 -5.53 14.24
C TYR A 2 -10.28 -6.54 14.01
N ASN A 3 -9.17 -6.10 13.41
CA ASN A 3 -8.04 -6.98 13.13
C ASN A 3 -7.23 -7.16 14.42
N ALA A 4 -7.11 -8.39 14.91
CA ALA A 4 -6.40 -8.69 16.15
C ALA A 4 -4.92 -9.04 15.89
N ALA A 5 -4.39 -8.72 14.72
CA ALA A 5 -3.00 -8.98 14.40
C ALA A 5 -2.07 -8.12 15.26
N GLU A 6 -1.05 -8.77 15.82
CA GLU A 6 -0.01 -8.13 16.62
C GLU A 6 1.26 -7.83 15.79
N ASN A 7 1.37 -8.45 14.61
CA ASN A 7 2.52 -8.34 13.73
C ASN A 7 2.15 -8.62 12.26
N ILE A 8 3.12 -8.46 11.36
CA ILE A 8 2.94 -8.63 9.91
C ILE A 8 2.45 -10.04 9.55
N GLU A 9 3.04 -11.09 10.11
CA GLU A 9 2.65 -12.46 9.77
C GLU A 9 1.25 -12.79 10.26
N ALA A 10 0.88 -12.35 11.47
CA ALA A 10 -0.49 -12.48 11.98
C ALA A 10 -1.49 -11.73 11.09
N TYR A 11 -1.11 -10.54 10.60
CA TYR A 11 -1.94 -9.76 9.70
C TYR A 11 -2.14 -10.46 8.35
N ILE A 12 -1.08 -11.04 7.78
CA ILE A 12 -1.16 -11.81 6.53
C ILE A 12 -2.00 -13.06 6.72
N ALA A 13 -1.85 -13.78 7.82
CA ALA A 13 -2.61 -15.00 8.10
C ALA A 13 -4.12 -14.73 8.23
N GLN A 14 -4.51 -13.54 8.71
CA GLN A 14 -5.91 -13.11 8.84
C GLN A 14 -6.48 -12.50 7.56
N ALA A 15 -5.66 -12.28 6.52
CA ALA A 15 -6.11 -11.68 5.27
C ALA A 15 -7.06 -12.62 4.49
N PRO A 16 -8.21 -12.12 3.98
CA PRO A 16 -9.12 -12.92 3.14
C PRO A 16 -8.44 -13.58 1.94
N ASP A 17 -7.44 -12.93 1.35
CA ASP A 17 -6.60 -13.47 0.28
C ASP A 17 -5.12 -13.25 0.65
N SER A 18 -4.62 -14.13 1.52
CA SER A 18 -3.25 -14.07 2.04
C SER A 18 -2.21 -14.31 0.94
N GLN A 19 -2.54 -15.09 -0.09
CA GLN A 19 -1.66 -15.33 -1.23
C GLN A 19 -1.48 -14.07 -2.06
N LEU A 20 -2.58 -13.40 -2.43
CA LEU A 20 -2.51 -12.14 -3.16
C LEU A 20 -1.78 -11.06 -2.36
N LEU A 21 -2.03 -10.98 -1.04
CA LEU A 21 -1.32 -10.05 -0.17
C LEU A 21 0.20 -10.29 -0.21
N ARG A 22 0.65 -11.55 -0.10
CA ARG A 22 2.08 -11.90 -0.21
C ARG A 22 2.68 -11.52 -1.57
N GLN A 23 1.94 -11.73 -2.66
CA GLN A 23 2.38 -11.33 -4.00
C GLN A 23 2.56 -9.82 -4.12
N VAL A 24 1.59 -9.04 -3.62
CA VAL A 24 1.67 -7.57 -3.60
C VAL A 24 2.83 -7.10 -2.73
N LEU A 25 3.04 -7.69 -1.55
CA LEU A 25 4.16 -7.35 -0.67
C LEU A 25 5.51 -7.64 -1.35
N CYS A 26 5.65 -8.80 -2.00
CA CYS A 26 6.84 -9.15 -2.76
C CYS A 26 7.13 -8.13 -3.87
N MET A 27 6.11 -7.77 -4.65
CA MET A 27 6.23 -6.75 -5.69
C MET A 27 6.70 -5.40 -5.14
N VAL A 28 6.10 -4.94 -4.03
CA VAL A 28 6.50 -3.67 -3.40
C VAL A 28 7.92 -3.74 -2.85
N GLN A 29 8.31 -4.85 -2.20
CA GLN A 29 9.68 -5.04 -1.69
C GLN A 29 10.72 -5.02 -2.82
N ASN A 30 10.39 -5.59 -3.98
CA ASN A 30 11.27 -5.57 -5.15
C ASN A 30 11.48 -4.17 -5.72
N VAL A 31 10.47 -3.29 -5.61
CA VAL A 31 10.60 -1.87 -6.00
C VAL A 31 11.43 -1.09 -4.96
N TYR A 32 11.30 -1.43 -3.68
CA TYR A 32 11.95 -0.73 -2.57
C TYR A 32 12.80 -1.66 -1.69
N PRO A 33 13.88 -2.24 -2.22
CA PRO A 33 14.63 -3.31 -1.54
C PRO A 33 15.33 -2.88 -0.25
N LYS A 34 15.53 -1.57 -0.03
CA LYS A 34 16.18 -1.02 1.17
C LYS A 34 15.21 -0.72 2.31
N GLU A 35 13.92 -0.70 2.02
CA GLU A 35 12.90 -0.36 2.98
C GLU A 35 12.44 -1.59 3.75
N LYS A 36 12.08 -1.38 5.02
CA LYS A 36 11.52 -2.42 5.88
C LYS A 36 10.03 -2.21 6.04
N PHE A 37 9.25 -3.25 5.79
CA PHE A 37 7.85 -3.26 6.17
C PHE A 37 7.69 -3.17 7.69
N ARG A 38 6.68 -2.42 8.12
CA ARG A 38 6.21 -2.40 9.51
C ARG A 38 4.72 -2.65 9.56
N TYR A 39 4.27 -3.27 10.64
CA TYR A 39 2.84 -3.34 10.93
C TYR A 39 2.38 -2.00 11.51
N PHE A 40 1.25 -1.51 11.02
CA PHE A 40 0.58 -0.32 11.53
C PHE A 40 -0.88 -0.67 11.80
N ASP A 41 -1.37 -0.32 12.98
CA ASP A 41 -2.76 -0.41 13.38
C ASP A 41 -3.12 0.85 14.14
N ASN A 42 -4.19 1.53 13.71
CA ASN A 42 -4.66 2.73 14.40
C ASN A 42 -5.57 2.45 15.60
N GLY A 43 -5.78 1.18 15.95
CA GLY A 43 -6.64 0.79 17.07
C GLY A 43 -8.13 0.98 16.80
N LYS A 44 -8.52 1.25 15.55
CA LYS A 44 -9.90 1.58 15.16
C LYS A 44 -10.35 0.81 13.93
N THR A 45 -10.10 1.39 12.75
CA THR A 45 -10.71 0.96 11.47
C THR A 45 -9.68 0.66 10.40
N PHE A 46 -8.39 0.91 10.67
CA PHE A 46 -7.35 0.78 9.66
C PHE A 46 -6.12 0.11 10.25
N ALA A 47 -5.77 -1.02 9.65
CA ALA A 47 -4.52 -1.70 9.85
C ALA A 47 -3.91 -2.04 8.49
N SER A 48 -2.59 -1.96 8.39
CA SER A 48 -1.85 -2.15 7.16
C SER A 48 -0.41 -2.61 7.42
N ILE A 49 0.20 -3.12 6.35
CA ILE A 49 1.64 -3.23 6.25
C ILE A 49 2.15 -1.96 5.56
N SER A 50 2.95 -1.20 6.29
CA SER A 50 3.35 0.17 5.93
C SER A 50 4.82 0.24 5.53
N LEU A 51 5.14 1.18 4.64
CA LEU A 51 6.48 1.41 4.09
C LEU A 51 6.79 2.92 3.99
N GLY A 52 8.04 3.32 4.21
CA GLY A 52 8.47 4.72 4.20
C GLY A 52 7.89 5.55 5.35
N LYS A 53 8.16 6.85 5.41
CA LYS A 53 7.64 7.75 6.45
C LYS A 53 6.35 8.43 5.99
N ASN A 54 5.34 8.55 6.84
CA ASN A 54 4.18 9.40 6.53
C ASN A 54 4.61 10.88 6.43
N PHE A 55 4.39 11.50 5.27
CA PHE A 55 4.71 12.92 5.05
C PHE A 55 3.66 13.88 5.61
N PHE A 56 2.44 13.37 5.83
CA PHE A 56 1.29 14.13 6.31
C PHE A 56 0.67 13.40 7.52
N PRO A 57 1.42 13.26 8.63
CA PRO A 57 0.90 12.62 9.83
C PRO A 57 -0.33 13.36 10.31
N SER A 58 -1.39 12.61 10.62
CA SER A 58 -2.62 13.12 11.22
C SER A 58 -2.99 12.25 12.40
N PRO A 59 -3.81 12.75 13.35
CA PRO A 59 -4.20 12.00 14.54
C PRO A 59 -4.71 10.59 14.23
N GLY A 60 -4.02 9.57 14.74
CA GLY A 60 -4.31 8.15 14.49
C GLY A 60 -3.70 7.57 13.20
N TYR A 61 -2.83 8.31 12.50
CA TYR A 61 -2.11 7.88 11.29
C TYR A 61 -0.65 8.34 11.31
N GLU A 62 -0.12 8.74 12.46
CA GLU A 62 1.23 9.26 12.64
C GLU A 62 2.29 8.24 12.21
N GLU A 63 2.06 6.95 12.53
CA GLU A 63 2.98 5.86 12.23
C GLU A 63 2.72 5.16 10.89
N ALA A 64 1.69 5.60 10.16
CA ALA A 64 1.40 5.12 8.82
C ALA A 64 2.63 5.31 7.89
N GLY A 65 2.64 4.59 6.77
CA GLY A 65 3.67 4.72 5.74
C GLY A 65 3.34 5.77 4.70
N ALA A 66 4.31 6.14 3.88
CA ALA A 66 4.05 6.78 2.60
C ALA A 66 3.25 5.84 1.68
N ILE A 67 3.51 4.53 1.81
CA ILE A 67 2.72 3.44 1.22
C ILE A 67 2.12 2.59 2.34
N ASN A 68 0.84 2.25 2.22
CA ASN A 68 0.13 1.35 3.14
C ASN A 68 -0.61 0.27 2.36
N ILE A 69 -0.32 -1.00 2.67
CA ILE A 69 -0.88 -2.16 1.98
C ILE A 69 -1.85 -2.84 2.94
N THR A 70 -3.12 -2.93 2.56
CA THR A 70 -4.16 -3.49 3.43
C THR A 70 -5.04 -4.47 2.68
N SER A 71 -5.36 -5.60 3.32
CA SER A 71 -6.27 -6.58 2.74
C SER A 71 -7.72 -6.12 2.98
N GLN A 72 -8.53 -6.20 1.93
CA GLN A 72 -9.95 -5.92 1.95
C GLN A 72 -10.72 -7.18 1.54
N LYS A 73 -12.05 -7.18 1.72
CA LYS A 73 -12.89 -8.38 1.48
C LYS A 73 -12.65 -9.05 0.12
N ASN A 74 -12.45 -8.26 -0.94
CA ASN A 74 -12.38 -8.73 -2.32
C ASN A 74 -11.18 -8.16 -3.11
N TYR A 75 -10.17 -7.62 -2.42
CA TYR A 75 -8.99 -7.02 -3.06
C TYR A 75 -7.90 -6.70 -2.02
N VAL A 76 -6.67 -6.51 -2.49
CA VAL A 76 -5.61 -5.85 -1.72
C VAL A 76 -5.53 -4.39 -2.16
N ALA A 77 -5.53 -3.48 -1.20
CA ALA A 77 -5.45 -2.04 -1.43
C ALA A 77 -4.03 -1.55 -1.16
N ILE A 78 -3.47 -0.78 -2.10
CA ILE A 78 -2.21 -0.06 -1.94
C ILE A 78 -2.56 1.42 -1.86
N TYR A 79 -2.53 1.98 -0.65
CA TYR A 79 -2.70 3.40 -0.40
C TYR A 79 -1.37 4.12 -0.56
N PHE A 80 -1.39 5.28 -1.19
CA PHE A 80 -0.22 6.14 -1.30
C PHE A 80 -0.63 7.60 -1.21
N TYR A 81 0.10 8.34 -0.39
CA TYR A 81 -0.09 9.78 -0.22
C TYR A 81 0.68 10.51 -1.32
N SER A 82 0.15 10.50 -2.56
CA SER A 82 0.73 11.24 -3.68
C SER A 82 -0.31 12.17 -4.32
N ASP A 83 0.11 13.38 -4.69
CA ASP A 83 -0.75 14.41 -5.29
C ASP A 83 -1.14 14.15 -6.76
N ASN A 84 -0.59 13.12 -7.43
CA ASN A 84 -0.69 13.04 -8.88
C ASN A 84 -1.43 11.79 -9.42
N PRO A 85 -2.66 11.95 -9.96
CA PRO A 85 -3.50 10.85 -10.45
C PRO A 85 -3.23 10.44 -11.90
N ILE A 86 -2.10 10.83 -12.52
CA ILE A 86 -1.85 10.56 -13.96
C ILE A 86 -1.95 9.06 -14.31
N TRP A 87 -1.63 8.17 -13.38
CA TRP A 87 -1.72 6.73 -13.55
C TRP A 87 -3.15 6.17 -13.62
N GLN A 88 -4.17 6.91 -13.17
CA GLN A 88 -5.56 6.43 -13.13
C GLN A 88 -6.14 6.16 -14.52
N LYS A 89 -5.55 6.73 -15.59
CA LYS A 89 -6.01 6.54 -16.97
C LYS A 89 -5.59 5.20 -17.59
N ARG A 90 -4.58 4.52 -17.04
CA ARG A 90 -4.01 3.26 -17.60
C ARG A 90 -4.64 2.01 -17.00
N LEU A 91 -5.45 2.16 -15.96
CA LEU A 91 -6.09 1.07 -15.23
C LEU A 91 -7.61 1.15 -15.36
N PRO A 92 -8.33 0.03 -15.23
CA PRO A 92 -9.79 0.06 -15.21
C PRO A 92 -10.28 0.88 -14.01
N LYS A 93 -11.37 1.63 -14.18
CA LYS A 93 -11.94 2.50 -13.12
C LYS A 93 -12.18 1.75 -11.80
N SER A 94 -12.51 0.46 -11.85
CA SER A 94 -12.75 -0.38 -10.67
C SER A 94 -11.49 -0.66 -9.82
N ALA A 95 -10.30 -0.49 -10.42
CA ALA A 95 -9.00 -0.59 -9.75
C ALA A 95 -8.58 0.70 -9.06
N VAL A 96 -9.23 1.83 -9.36
CA VAL A 96 -8.90 3.13 -8.77
C VAL A 96 -9.86 3.41 -7.61
N GLY A 97 -9.31 3.54 -6.40
CA GLY A 97 -10.00 4.03 -5.21
C GLY A 97 -9.57 5.46 -4.86
N LYS A 98 -10.27 6.08 -3.90
CA LYS A 98 -9.86 7.38 -3.35
C LYS A 98 -8.52 7.23 -2.63
N GLY A 99 -7.44 7.66 -3.28
CA GLY A 99 -6.07 7.57 -2.74
C GLY A 99 -5.48 6.16 -2.69
N CYS A 100 -6.03 5.20 -3.44
CA CYS A 100 -5.49 3.84 -3.47
C CYS A 100 -5.66 3.12 -4.81
N LEU A 101 -4.79 2.15 -5.04
CA LEU A 101 -4.88 1.15 -6.09
C LEU A 101 -5.45 -0.16 -5.52
N ARG A 102 -6.43 -0.76 -6.19
CA ARG A 102 -7.12 -1.99 -5.76
C ARG A 102 -6.70 -3.16 -6.64
N ILE A 103 -5.83 -4.03 -6.14
CA ILE A 103 -5.43 -5.27 -6.78
C ILE A 103 -6.50 -6.33 -6.49
N LYS A 104 -7.29 -6.70 -7.51
CA LYS A 104 -8.51 -7.50 -7.32
C LYS A 104 -8.26 -8.97 -7.06
N ASN A 105 -7.30 -9.54 -7.78
CA ASN A 105 -6.93 -10.96 -7.73
C ASN A 105 -5.59 -11.13 -8.46
N GLN A 106 -5.08 -12.35 -8.48
CA GLN A 106 -3.84 -12.69 -9.16
C GLN A 106 -3.88 -12.37 -10.67
N ILE A 107 -4.99 -12.69 -11.36
CA ILE A 107 -5.16 -12.42 -12.80
C ILE A 107 -5.04 -10.92 -13.10
N PHE A 108 -5.61 -10.07 -12.24
CA PHE A 108 -5.47 -8.63 -12.35
C PHE A 108 -4.01 -8.20 -12.20
N LEU A 109 -3.32 -8.75 -11.20
CA LEU A 109 -1.92 -8.41 -10.93
C LEU A 109 -1.02 -8.78 -12.10
N GLU A 110 -1.18 -9.99 -12.66
CA GLU A 110 -0.43 -10.46 -13.84
C GLU A 110 -0.72 -9.60 -15.08
N LYS A 111 -1.98 -9.23 -15.31
CA LYS A 111 -2.38 -8.42 -16.47
C LYS A 111 -1.82 -6.99 -16.43
N TYR A 112 -1.78 -6.38 -15.25
CA TYR A 112 -1.44 -4.97 -15.06
C TYR A 112 -0.11 -4.77 -14.32
N GLU A 113 0.74 -5.80 -14.25
CA GLU A 113 1.98 -5.78 -13.48
C GLU A 113 2.87 -4.59 -13.84
N LYS A 114 3.02 -4.30 -15.15
CA LYS A 114 3.85 -3.20 -15.63
C LYS A 114 3.34 -1.85 -15.15
N GLU A 115 2.04 -1.61 -15.26
CA GLU A 115 1.40 -0.38 -14.81
C GLU A 115 1.52 -0.23 -13.29
N VAL A 116 1.29 -1.31 -12.53
CA VAL A 116 1.45 -1.32 -11.06
C VAL A 116 2.89 -0.99 -10.67
N LEU A 117 3.87 -1.62 -11.30
CA LEU A 117 5.29 -1.36 -11.07
C LEU A 117 5.69 0.08 -11.41
N GLU A 118 5.18 0.63 -12.52
CA GLU A 118 5.44 2.02 -12.91
C GLU A 118 4.84 2.99 -11.90
N ILE A 119 3.62 2.73 -11.39
CA ILE A 119 3.01 3.52 -10.32
C ILE A 119 3.90 3.52 -9.09
N LEU A 120 4.30 2.33 -8.63
CA LEU A 120 5.16 2.17 -7.45
C LEU A 120 6.47 2.94 -7.64
N LYS A 121 7.18 2.77 -8.76
CA LYS A 121 8.45 3.48 -9.01
C LYS A 121 8.34 5.01 -8.99
N ASN A 122 7.16 5.57 -9.21
CA ASN A 122 6.93 7.01 -9.17
C ASN A 122 6.58 7.54 -7.77
N ILE A 123 6.28 6.66 -6.80
CA ILE A 123 6.04 7.06 -5.42
C ILE A 123 7.39 7.25 -4.72
N LYS A 124 7.61 8.47 -4.21
CA LYS A 124 8.76 8.79 -3.37
C LYS A 124 8.47 8.41 -1.93
N LEU A 125 9.34 7.62 -1.31
CA LEU A 125 9.23 7.21 0.10
C LEU A 125 9.92 8.14 1.08
N ASP A 126 10.77 9.01 0.53
CA ASP A 126 11.31 10.18 1.20
C ASP A 126 10.74 11.44 0.54
N LYS A 127 10.32 12.40 1.36
CA LYS A 127 10.16 13.77 0.85
C LYS A 127 11.57 14.18 0.43
N PRO A 128 11.80 14.80 -0.74
CA PRO A 128 12.98 15.64 -0.83
C PRO A 128 12.87 16.56 0.39
N HIS A 129 13.85 16.50 1.29
CA HIS A 129 14.07 17.64 2.17
C HIS A 129 13.99 18.85 1.25
N ASP A 130 13.14 19.82 1.57
CA ASP A 130 13.29 21.14 0.99
C ASP A 130 14.74 21.56 1.31
N LYS A 131 15.61 21.35 0.32
CA LYS A 131 16.89 22.03 0.24
C LYS A 131 16.55 23.39 -0.34
N GLY A 132 16.46 24.38 0.55
CA GLY A 132 16.27 25.80 0.22
C GLY A 132 14.80 26.21 0.22
N CYS A 133 14.37 27.23 0.96
CA CYS A 133 15.06 28.33 1.64
C CYS A 133 14.36 28.67 2.95
#